data_AF-A0A3S0XWX5-F1
#
_entry.id   AF-A0A3S0XWX5-F1
#
_cell.length_a   1.000
_cell.length_b   1.000
_cell.length_c   1.000
_cell.angle_alpha   90.00
_cell.angle_beta   90.00
_cell.angle_gamma   90.00
#
_symmetry.space_group_name_H-M   'P 1'
#
loop_
_entity.id
_entity.type
_entity.pdbx_description
1 polymer ?
#
loop_
_entity_poly.entity_id
_entity_poly.type
_entity_poly.pdbx_seq_one_letter_code
_entity_poly.pdbx_strand_id
1 'polypeptide(L)'
;MFEQTFKNIDDVLWKEAGCTTELDYTEQTSWLLFLKYLDDLEQERALEAELVGKPYEFIIDEAHRWSSWATPKKADGTLDHDNALIGDDLIDYVNRKLFPYLQSFKQRFLRENL
;
A
#
# COMPACT_ATOMS: atom_id res chain seq x y z
N MET A 1 -8.23 0.93 20.19
CA MET A 1 -8.68 0.16 19.01
C MET A 1 -7.53 -0.08 18.03
N PHE A 2 -6.63 0.87 17.79
CA PHE A 2 -5.39 0.70 17.01
C PHE A 2 -4.40 -0.35 17.56
N GLU A 3 -4.18 -0.40 18.88
CA GLU A 3 -3.25 -1.38 19.50
C GLU A 3 -3.64 -2.84 19.25
N GLN A 4 -4.93 -3.14 19.19
CA GLN A 4 -5.40 -4.51 18.96
C GLN A 4 -5.17 -4.92 17.50
N THR A 5 -5.32 -3.98 16.56
CA THR A 5 -5.00 -4.21 15.15
C THR A 5 -3.51 -4.43 14.95
N PHE A 6 -2.65 -3.64 15.61
CA PHE A 6 -1.19 -3.87 15.59
C PHE A 6 -0.82 -5.21 16.20
N LYS A 7 -1.39 -5.58 17.36
CA LYS A 7 -1.15 -6.90 17.99
C LYS A 7 -1.61 -8.06 17.13
N ASN A 8 -2.76 -7.93 16.45
CA ASN A 8 -3.27 -8.96 15.57
C ASN A 8 -2.42 -9.08 14.29
N ILE A 9 -1.91 -7.95 13.79
CA ILE A 9 -0.94 -7.92 12.70
C ILE A 9 0.35 -8.62 13.17
N ASP A 10 0.97 -8.20 14.29
CA ASP A 10 2.14 -8.85 14.89
C ASP A 10 1.94 -10.37 15.08
N ASP A 11 0.78 -10.82 15.57
CA ASP A 11 0.48 -12.25 15.81
C ASP A 11 0.38 -13.09 14.53
N VAL A 12 -0.12 -12.52 13.43
CA VAL A 12 -0.20 -13.21 12.12
C VAL A 12 1.19 -13.27 11.48
N LEU A 13 1.88 -12.14 11.57
CA LEU A 13 3.21 -11.92 11.03
C LEU A 13 4.29 -12.77 11.71
N TRP A 14 4.17 -13.01 13.03
CA TRP A 14 5.03 -13.89 13.82
C TRP A 14 4.87 -15.37 13.45
N LYS A 15 3.70 -15.81 12.97
CA LYS A 15 3.41 -17.22 12.66
C LYS A 15 3.89 -17.68 11.28
N GLU A 16 4.14 -16.77 10.35
CA GLU A 16 4.63 -17.09 9.00
C GLU A 16 6.15 -17.06 8.86
N ALA A 17 6.88 -16.66 9.92
CA ALA A 17 8.32 -16.43 9.83
C ALA A 17 9.15 -17.72 9.88
N GLY A 18 9.37 -18.31 8.70
CA GLY A 18 10.53 -19.16 8.42
C GLY A 18 11.85 -18.38 8.33
N CYS A 19 12.06 -17.33 9.14
CA CYS A 19 13.28 -16.52 9.15
C CYS A 19 13.69 -16.13 10.58
N THR A 20 14.99 -16.14 10.82
CA THR A 20 15.67 -16.44 12.09
C THR A 20 15.82 -15.30 13.11
N THR A 21 15.26 -14.10 12.91
CA THR A 21 15.49 -12.95 13.83
C THR A 21 14.38 -11.89 13.80
N GLU A 22 13.95 -11.39 14.97
CA GLU A 22 12.91 -10.35 15.16
C GLU A 22 13.23 -9.00 14.48
N LEU A 23 14.51 -8.70 14.25
CA LEU A 23 14.96 -7.41 13.72
C LEU A 23 14.70 -7.25 12.22
N ASP A 24 14.85 -8.32 11.44
CA ASP A 24 14.65 -8.30 9.97
C ASP A 24 13.17 -8.06 9.61
N TYR A 25 12.28 -8.39 10.53
CA TYR A 25 10.84 -8.35 10.34
C TYR A 25 10.27 -6.93 10.31
N THR A 26 10.77 -6.08 11.21
CA THR A 26 10.32 -4.68 11.35
C THR A 26 10.70 -3.87 10.11
N GLU A 27 11.88 -4.12 9.54
CA GLU A 27 12.34 -3.45 8.32
C GLU A 27 11.55 -3.91 7.08
N GLN A 28 11.20 -5.19 6.99
CA GLN A 28 10.45 -5.75 5.84
C GLN A 28 8.94 -5.45 5.86
N THR A 29 8.38 -4.98 6.97
CA THR A 29 6.93 -4.68 7.09
C THR A 29 6.60 -3.20 7.19
N SER A 30 7.59 -2.36 7.51
CA SER A 30 7.42 -0.91 7.62
C SER A 30 6.91 -0.28 6.33
N TRP A 31 7.36 -0.76 5.16
CA TRP A 31 6.95 -0.21 3.87
C TRP A 31 5.48 -0.52 3.56
N LEU A 32 4.97 -1.69 3.96
CA LEU A 32 3.56 -2.05 3.78
C LEU A 32 2.66 -1.12 4.61
N LEU A 33 2.99 -0.94 5.89
CA LEU A 33 2.25 -0.03 6.77
C LEU A 33 2.30 1.41 6.28
N PHE A 34 3.45 1.85 5.77
CA PHE A 34 3.59 3.18 5.16
C PHE A 34 2.67 3.36 3.95
N LEU A 35 2.64 2.40 3.01
CA LEU A 35 1.78 2.48 1.83
C LEU A 35 0.30 2.44 2.20
N LYS A 36 -0.10 1.62 3.18
CA LYS A 36 -1.47 1.59 3.68
C LYS A 36 -1.88 2.92 4.29
N TYR A 37 -1.03 3.47 5.16
CA TYR A 37 -1.30 4.75 5.81
C TYR A 37 -1.39 5.89 4.80
N LEU A 38 -0.49 5.92 3.82
CA LEU A 38 -0.51 6.92 2.76
C LEU A 38 -1.80 6.83 1.95
N ASP A 39 -2.22 5.63 1.53
CA ASP A 39 -3.47 5.44 0.78
C ASP A 39 -4.67 5.96 1.56
N ASP A 40 -4.81 5.62 2.85
CA ASP A 40 -5.90 6.12 3.69
C ASP A 40 -5.91 7.65 3.79
N LEU A 41 -4.74 8.25 4.03
CA LEU A 41 -4.59 9.70 4.12
C LEU A 41 -4.95 10.38 2.80
N GLU A 42 -4.55 9.83 1.65
CA GLU A 42 -4.90 10.38 0.34
C GLU A 42 -6.40 10.28 0.06
N GLN A 43 -7.06 9.20 0.48
CA GLN A 43 -8.51 9.04 0.33
C GLN A 43 -9.28 10.06 1.18
N GLU A 44 -8.85 10.29 2.43
CA GLU A 44 -9.44 11.33 3.28
C GLU A 44 -9.31 12.72 2.63
N ARG A 45 -8.13 13.06 2.12
CA ARG A 45 -7.89 14.36 1.47
C ARG A 45 -8.63 14.51 0.14
N ALA A 46 -8.77 13.43 -0.62
CA ALA A 46 -9.56 13.41 -1.85
C ALA A 46 -11.04 13.67 -1.55
N LEU A 47 -11.59 13.03 -0.51
CA LEU A 47 -12.96 13.25 -0.05
C LEU A 47 -13.17 14.69 0.42
N GLU A 48 -12.24 15.24 1.22
CA GLU A 48 -12.29 16.65 1.64
C GLU A 48 -12.29 17.61 0.44
N ALA A 49 -11.43 17.35 -0.55
CA ALA A 49 -11.35 18.15 -1.77
C ALA A 49 -12.66 18.09 -2.58
N GLU A 50 -13.25 16.91 -2.72
CA GLU A 50 -14.55 16.71 -3.36
C GLU A 50 -15.65 17.54 -2.68
N LEU A 51 -15.71 17.51 -1.34
CA LEU A 51 -16.70 18.27 -0.56
C LEU A 51 -16.59 19.79 -0.76
N VAL A 52 -15.38 20.30 -1.01
CA VAL A 52 -15.15 21.73 -1.29
C VAL A 52 -15.07 22.05 -2.79
N GLY A 53 -15.36 21.08 -3.66
CA GLY A 53 -15.37 21.24 -5.11
C GLY A 53 -13.99 21.51 -5.72
N LYS A 54 -12.91 21.04 -5.09
CA LYS A 54 -11.53 21.18 -5.58
C LYS A 54 -11.03 19.86 -6.16
N PRO A 55 -10.20 19.90 -7.21
CA PRO A 55 -9.50 18.70 -7.67
C PRO A 55 -8.45 18.26 -6.63
N TYR A 56 -8.29 16.95 -6.48
CA TYR A 56 -7.21 16.34 -5.70
C TYR A 56 -6.35 15.48 -6.63
N GLU A 57 -5.04 15.69 -6.59
CA GLU A 57 -4.06 14.88 -7.30
C GLU A 57 -3.37 13.96 -6.29
N PHE A 58 -3.45 12.66 -6.54
CA PHE A 58 -2.82 11.65 -5.70
C PHE A 58 -1.31 11.61 -5.95
N ILE A 59 -0.55 11.32 -4.89
CA ILE A 59 0.89 11.12 -4.97
C ILE A 59 1.19 9.83 -5.73
N ILE A 60 0.45 8.76 -5.43
CA ILE A 60 0.61 7.45 -6.07
C ILE A 60 -0.42 7.28 -7.20
N ASP A 61 0.05 6.86 -8.37
CA ASP A 61 -0.80 6.55 -9.52
C ASP A 61 -1.73 5.38 -9.16
N GLU A 62 -2.97 5.42 -9.66
CA GLU A 62 -4.06 4.52 -9.29
C GLU A 62 -3.68 3.03 -9.29
N ALA A 63 -2.95 2.58 -10.31
CA ALA A 63 -2.51 1.19 -10.44
C ALA A 63 -1.53 0.70 -9.34
N HIS A 64 -0.92 1.61 -8.57
CA HIS A 64 0.06 1.31 -7.52
C HIS A 64 -0.44 1.69 -6.12
N ARG A 65 -1.65 2.26 -6.00
CA ARG A 65 -2.28 2.55 -4.71
C ARG A 65 -2.60 1.26 -3.96
N TRP A 66 -2.52 1.31 -2.63
CA TRP A 66 -2.72 0.13 -1.78
C TRP A 66 -4.04 -0.58 -2.09
N SER A 67 -5.12 0.20 -2.18
CA SER A 67 -6.47 -0.27 -2.48
C SER A 67 -6.60 -1.01 -3.83
N SER A 68 -5.68 -0.82 -4.77
CA SER A 68 -5.74 -1.42 -6.10
C SER A 68 -5.10 -2.80 -6.19
N TRP A 69 -4.06 -3.10 -5.41
CA TRP A 69 -3.32 -4.37 -5.51
C TRP A 69 -3.33 -5.18 -4.21
N ALA A 70 -3.31 -4.54 -3.05
CA ALA A 70 -3.20 -5.23 -1.76
C ALA A 70 -4.57 -5.68 -1.23
N THR A 71 -5.61 -4.88 -1.47
CA THR A 71 -6.99 -5.20 -1.07
C THR A 71 -7.98 -4.68 -2.11
N PRO A 72 -7.96 -5.20 -3.36
CA PRO A 72 -8.93 -4.80 -4.36
C PRO A 72 -10.34 -5.14 -3.88
N LYS A 73 -11.25 -4.19 -4.04
CA LYS A 73 -12.65 -4.33 -3.63
C LYS A 73 -13.57 -4.21 -4.85
N LYS A 74 -14.62 -5.02 -4.86
CA LYS A 74 -15.74 -4.88 -5.80
C LYS A 74 -16.55 -3.62 -5.45
N ALA A 75 -17.42 -3.19 -6.36
CA ALA A 75 -18.28 -2.03 -6.15
C ALA A 75 -19.20 -2.12 -4.92
N ASP A 76 -19.45 -3.35 -4.43
CA ASP A 76 -20.22 -3.62 -3.21
C ASP A 76 -19.38 -3.59 -1.92
N GLY A 77 -18.08 -3.31 -2.02
CA GLY A 77 -17.13 -3.24 -0.91
C GLY A 77 -16.58 -4.61 -0.46
N THR A 78 -16.99 -5.71 -1.08
CA THR A 78 -16.41 -7.04 -0.84
C THR A 78 -15.04 -7.17 -1.48
N LEU A 79 -14.19 -8.04 -0.94
CA LEU A 79 -12.87 -8.28 -1.54
C LEU A 79 -13.03 -8.91 -2.93
N ASP A 80 -12.31 -8.36 -3.89
CA ASP A 80 -12.30 -8.86 -5.25
C ASP A 80 -11.31 -10.01 -5.38
N HIS A 81 -11.74 -11.20 -4.99
CA HIS A 81 -10.91 -12.41 -5.04
C HIS A 81 -10.49 -12.78 -6.48
N ASP A 82 -11.21 -12.31 -7.50
CA ASP A 82 -10.92 -12.63 -8.90
C ASP A 82 -9.74 -11.81 -9.44
N ASN A 83 -9.52 -10.61 -8.89
CA ASN A 83 -8.45 -9.69 -9.28
C ASN A 83 -7.37 -9.50 -8.19
N ALA A 84 -7.55 -10.09 -7.01
CA ALA A 84 -6.57 -10.06 -5.93
C ALA A 84 -5.33 -10.86 -6.32
N LEU A 85 -4.17 -10.22 -6.27
CA LEU A 85 -2.88 -10.88 -6.44
C LEU A 85 -2.57 -11.73 -5.19
N ILE A 86 -2.21 -12.99 -5.38
CA ILE A 86 -1.90 -13.96 -4.31
C ILE A 86 -0.70 -14.87 -4.64
N GLY A 87 0.28 -14.94 -3.73
CA GLY A 87 1.44 -15.82 -3.92
C GLY A 87 2.37 -15.29 -5.01
N ASP A 88 2.65 -16.09 -6.04
CA ASP A 88 3.70 -15.78 -7.04
C ASP A 88 3.40 -14.54 -7.89
N ASP A 89 2.13 -14.27 -8.21
CA ASP A 89 1.72 -13.10 -8.99
C ASP A 89 1.88 -11.79 -8.19
N LEU A 90 1.62 -11.83 -6.87
CA LEU A 90 1.84 -10.74 -5.93
C LEU A 90 3.35 -10.46 -5.82
N ILE A 91 4.16 -11.51 -5.66
CA ILE A 91 5.61 -11.39 -5.60
C ILE A 91 6.16 -10.80 -6.92
N ASP A 92 5.66 -11.22 -8.08
CA ASP A 92 6.09 -10.68 -9.38
C ASP A 92 5.69 -9.20 -9.53
N TYR A 93 4.46 -8.84 -9.18
CA TYR A 93 3.98 -7.45 -9.20
C TYR A 93 4.81 -6.54 -8.29
N VAL A 94 5.02 -6.94 -7.03
CA VAL A 94 5.76 -6.15 -6.04
C VAL A 94 7.19 -5.90 -6.55
N ASN A 95 7.88 -6.95 -7.00
CA ASN A 95 9.28 -6.86 -7.39
C ASN A 95 9.49 -6.17 -8.74
N ARG A 96 8.62 -6.43 -9.73
CA ARG A 96 8.84 -5.97 -11.12
C ARG A 96 8.08 -4.72 -11.49
N LYS A 97 7.07 -4.31 -10.72
CA LYS A 97 6.23 -3.15 -11.03
C LYS A 97 6.25 -2.13 -9.89
N LEU A 98 5.81 -2.52 -8.69
CA LEU A 98 5.65 -1.59 -7.57
C LEU A 98 6.98 -0.97 -7.13
N PHE A 99 8.00 -1.77 -6.85
CA PHE A 99 9.29 -1.22 -6.42
C PHE A 99 9.99 -0.36 -7.48
N PRO A 100 10.08 -0.77 -8.76
CA PRO A 100 10.60 0.11 -9.82
C PRO A 100 9.83 1.43 -9.92
N TYR A 101 8.49 1.39 -9.79
CA TYR A 101 7.66 2.59 -9.77
C TYR A 101 8.01 3.52 -8.58
N LEU A 102 8.03 2.97 -7.35
CA LEU A 102 8.35 3.74 -6.15
C LEU A 102 9.77 4.35 -6.21
N GLN A 103 10.75 3.62 -6.76
CA GLN A 103 12.12 4.14 -6.94
C GLN A 103 12.19 5.29 -7.94
N SER A 104 11.29 5.33 -8.92
CA SER A 104 11.26 6.40 -9.94
C SER A 104 10.77 7.74 -9.40
N PHE A 105 10.08 7.79 -8.25
CA PHE A 105 9.60 9.04 -7.63
C PHE A 105 10.71 10.06 -7.42
N LYS A 106 11.89 9.62 -6.95
CA LYS A 106 13.02 10.52 -6.74
C LYS A 106 13.43 11.22 -8.04
N GLN A 107 13.36 10.52 -9.17
CA GLN A 107 13.71 11.08 -10.47
C GLN A 107 12.60 11.99 -11.02
N ARG A 108 11.33 11.63 -10.80
CA ARG A 108 10.17 12.44 -11.21
C ARG A 108 10.12 13.77 -10.46
N PHE A 109 10.28 13.75 -9.14
CA PHE A 109 10.35 14.95 -8.30
C PHE A 109 11.53 15.87 -8.68
N LEU A 110 12.67 15.32 -9.06
CA LEU A 110 13.82 16.12 -9.49
C LEU A 110 13.62 16.75 -10.88
N ARG A 111 12.79 16.15 -11.76
CA ARG A 111 12.47 16.69 -13.09
C ARG A 111 11.38 17.77 -13.07
N GLU A 112 10.42 17.66 -12.17
CA GLU A 112 9.30 18.62 -12.08
C GLU A 112 9.69 19.94 -11.39
N ASN A 113 10.86 19.99 -10.73
CA ASN A 113 11.37 21.17 -10.00
C ASN A 113 12.60 21.84 -10.68
N LEU A 114 12.83 21.58 -11.97
CA LEU A 114 13.85 22.21 -12.84
C LEU A 114 13.17 22.94 -14.00
#